data_AF-A0A7I8EJG5-F1
#
_entry.id   AF-A0A7I8EJG5-F1
#
_cell.length_a   1.000
_cell.length_b   1.000
_cell.length_c   1.000
_cell.angle_alpha   90.00
_cell.angle_beta   90.00
_cell.angle_gamma   90.00
#
_symmetry.space_group_name_H-M   'P 1'
#
loop_
_entity.id
_entity.type
_entity.pdbx_description
1 polymer ?
#
loop_
_entity_poly.entity_id
_entity_poly.type
_entity_poly.pdbx_seq_one_letter_code
_entity_poly.pdbx_strand_id
1 'polypeptide(L)'
;MENQSVQQLLAQIQQQLQPLTELSTLLVTRAEIQAYTEDLYNQLVSLAHEGIQFLGGVQLGQVIDSEWIEKRNEIVQQAQRLVLDAPNAKQPA
;
A
#
# COMPACT_ATOMS: atom_id res chain seq x y z
N MET A 1 41.19 -30.70 20.27
CA MET A 1 40.48 -29.67 19.50
C MET A 1 40.76 -29.97 18.04
N GLU A 2 39.77 -30.50 17.32
CA GLU A 2 39.93 -30.80 15.90
C GLU A 2 40.07 -29.49 15.12
N ASN A 3 41.19 -29.33 14.42
CA ASN A 3 41.41 -28.22 13.50
C ASN A 3 40.48 -28.42 12.30
N GLN A 4 39.29 -27.83 12.35
CA GLN A 4 38.42 -27.74 11.18
C GLN A 4 39.18 -27.08 10.04
N SER A 5 39.10 -27.66 8.85
CA SER A 5 39.74 -27.06 7.69
C SER A 5 39.05 -25.74 7.34
N VAL A 6 39.79 -24.77 6.79
CA VAL A 6 39.22 -23.48 6.36
C VAL A 6 38.02 -23.67 5.43
N GLN A 7 38.02 -24.73 4.61
CA GLN A 7 36.90 -25.10 3.74
C GLN A 7 35.66 -25.55 4.52
N GLN A 8 35.81 -26.30 5.61
CA GLN A 8 34.68 -26.69 6.47
C GLN A 8 34.10 -25.49 7.19
N LEU A 9 34.95 -24.55 7.61
CA LEU A 9 34.55 -23.33 8.29
C LEU A 9 33.79 -22.39 7.32
N LEU A 10 34.25 -22.26 6.07
CA LEU A 10 33.55 -21.53 5.02
C LEU A 10 32.20 -22.17 4.65
N ALA A 11 32.15 -23.51 4.57
CA ALA A 11 30.90 -24.22 4.30
C ALA A 11 29.86 -24.04 5.42
N GLN A 12 30.29 -24.04 6.69
CA GLN A 12 29.42 -23.75 7.83
C GLN A 12 28.92 -22.30 7.82
N ILE A 13 29.79 -21.34 7.52
CA ILE A 13 29.39 -19.93 7.37
C ILE A 13 28.35 -19.79 6.26
N GLN A 14 28.55 -20.44 5.11
CA GLN A 14 27.63 -20.39 3.98
C GLN A 14 26.25 -20.99 4.34
N GLN A 15 26.22 -22.11 5.07
CA GLN A 15 24.97 -22.69 5.58
C GLN A 15 24.23 -21.76 6.56
N GLN A 16 24.95 -20.96 7.35
CA GLN A 16 24.35 -20.01 8.28
C GLN A 16 23.85 -18.73 7.59
N LEU A 17 24.47 -18.33 6.47
CA LEU A 17 24.09 -17.13 5.71
C LEU A 17 22.83 -17.31 4.85
N GLN A 18 22.53 -18.54 4.42
CA GLN A 18 21.37 -18.80 3.58
C GLN A 18 20.03 -18.49 4.30
N PRO A 19 19.77 -18.95 5.52
CA PRO A 19 18.58 -18.57 6.29
C PRO A 19 18.49 -17.05 6.58
N LEU A 20 19.64 -16.40 6.80
CA LEU A 20 19.69 -14.94 7.01
C LEU A 20 19.25 -14.18 5.76
N THR A 21 19.60 -14.68 4.58
CA THR A 21 19.22 -14.08 3.29
C THR A 21 17.72 -14.23 3.05
N GLU A 22 17.14 -15.39 3.39
CA GLU A 22 15.69 -15.64 3.31
C GLU A 22 14.92 -14.75 4.29
N LEU A 23 15.39 -14.62 5.54
CA LEU A 23 14.80 -13.72 6.53
C LEU A 23 14.90 -12.26 6.12
N SER A 24 16.05 -11.84 5.57
CA SER A 24 16.23 -10.49 5.04
C SER A 24 15.25 -10.20 3.90
N THR A 25 15.07 -11.15 2.98
CA THR A 25 14.12 -11.02 1.87
C THR A 25 12.70 -10.86 2.39
N LEU A 26 12.30 -11.70 3.37
CA LEU A 26 10.98 -11.63 3.99
C LEU A 26 10.74 -10.31 4.75
N LEU A 27 11.75 -9.79 5.44
CA LEU A 27 11.69 -8.50 6.11
C LEU A 27 11.53 -7.34 5.11
N VAL A 28 12.28 -7.36 4.01
CA VAL A 28 12.14 -6.36 2.93
C VAL A 28 10.73 -6.41 2.35
N THR A 29 10.23 -7.59 1.99
CA THR A 29 8.86 -7.75 1.47
C THR A 29 7.82 -7.25 2.47
N ARG A 30 7.99 -7.53 3.76
CA ARG A 30 7.06 -7.04 4.79
C ARG A 30 7.08 -5.52 4.93
N ALA A 31 8.26 -4.92 4.87
CA ALA A 31 8.42 -3.46 4.91
C ALA A 31 7.78 -2.81 3.69
N GLU A 32 7.94 -3.39 2.49
CA GLU A 32 7.30 -2.93 1.26
C GLU A 32 5.77 -3.01 1.34
N ILE A 33 5.23 -4.15 1.80
CA ILE A 33 3.79 -4.32 2.01
C ILE A 33 3.27 -3.30 3.03
N GLN A 34 4.00 -3.07 4.12
CA GLN A 34 3.61 -2.10 5.15
C GLN A 34 3.58 -0.68 4.57
N ALA A 35 4.65 -0.25 3.89
CA ALA A 35 4.73 1.07 3.27
C ALA A 35 3.61 1.28 2.25
N TYR A 36 3.33 0.26 1.43
CA TYR A 36 2.22 0.29 0.49
C TYR A 36 0.85 0.40 1.19
N THR A 37 0.65 -0.33 2.28
CA THR A 37 -0.60 -0.30 3.06
C THR A 37 -0.81 1.04 3.75
N GLU A 38 0.26 1.61 4.30
CA GLU A 38 0.24 2.95 4.91
C GLU A 38 -0.09 4.03 3.87
N ASP A 39 0.49 3.95 2.67
CA ASP A 39 0.17 4.85 1.57
C ASP A 39 -1.31 4.76 1.15
N LEU A 40 -1.83 3.54 0.95
CA LEU A 40 -3.26 3.32 0.66
C LEU A 40 -4.17 3.87 1.76
N TYR A 41 -3.80 3.68 3.02
CA TYR A 41 -4.55 4.22 4.16
C TYR A 41 -4.58 5.75 4.12
N ASN A 42 -3.43 6.39 3.88
CA ASN A 42 -3.35 7.85 3.80
C ASN A 42 -4.20 8.39 2.64
N GLN A 43 -4.16 7.74 1.47
CA GLN A 43 -5.00 8.11 0.32
C GLN A 43 -6.49 7.98 0.63
N LEU A 44 -6.90 6.89 1.31
CA LEU A 44 -8.28 6.69 1.74
C LEU A 44 -8.74 7.79 2.71
N VAL A 45 -7.92 8.12 3.70
CA VAL A 45 -8.21 9.18 4.68
C VAL A 45 -8.34 10.53 3.99
N SER A 46 -7.43 10.85 3.07
CA SER A 46 -7.47 12.11 2.30
C SER A 46 -8.76 12.22 1.49
N LEU A 47 -9.12 11.16 0.76
CA LEU A 47 -10.32 11.10 -0.05
C LEU A 47 -11.59 11.24 0.80
N ALA A 48 -11.62 10.57 1.97
CA ALA A 48 -12.73 10.69 2.90
C ALA A 48 -12.89 12.12 3.44
N HIS A 49 -11.78 12.80 3.79
CA HIS A 49 -11.81 14.20 4.20
C HIS A 49 -12.32 15.11 3.08
N GLU A 50 -11.82 14.93 1.85
CA GLU A 50 -12.27 15.71 0.69
C GLU A 50 -13.76 15.51 0.42
N GLY A 51 -14.25 14.28 0.49
CA GLY A 51 -15.68 13.96 0.36
C GLY A 51 -16.53 14.60 1.45
N ILE A 52 -16.09 14.56 2.71
CA ILE A 52 -16.79 15.19 3.84
C ILE A 52 -16.84 16.72 3.66
N GLN A 53 -15.72 17.34 3.28
CA GLN A 53 -15.68 18.79 3.03
C GLN A 53 -16.57 19.20 1.87
N PHE A 54 -16.53 18.44 0.78
CA PHE A 54 -17.38 18.65 -0.39
C PHE A 54 -18.87 18.62 -0.03
N LEU A 55 -19.30 17.61 0.74
CA LEU A 55 -20.69 17.48 1.18
C LEU A 55 -21.07 18.53 2.23
N GLY A 56 -20.14 18.92 3.11
CA GLY A 56 -20.37 19.93 4.13
C GLY A 56 -20.63 21.34 3.59
N GLY A 57 -20.21 21.61 2.34
CA GLY A 57 -20.49 22.88 1.66
C GLY A 57 -21.89 22.98 1.04
N VAL A 58 -22.67 21.90 1.01
CA VAL A 58 -23.97 21.86 0.33
C VAL A 58 -25.06 22.49 1.20
N GLN A 59 -25.74 23.51 0.66
CA GLN A 59 -26.89 24.14 1.31
C GLN A 59 -28.21 23.72 0.69
N LEU A 60 -29.27 23.70 1.49
CA LEU A 60 -30.60 23.31 1.03
C LEU A 60 -31.16 24.37 0.06
N GLY A 61 -31.52 23.96 -1.14
CA GLY A 61 -31.98 24.86 -2.21
C GLY A 61 -30.87 25.48 -3.06
N GLN A 62 -29.61 25.07 -2.86
CA GLN A 62 -28.49 25.49 -3.70
C GLN A 62 -28.68 25.01 -5.15
N VAL A 63 -28.45 25.91 -6.10
CA VAL A 63 -28.38 25.56 -7.52
C VAL A 63 -27.05 24.85 -7.76
N ILE A 64 -27.13 23.62 -8.27
CA ILE A 64 -25.95 22.85 -8.65
C ILE A 64 -25.44 23.39 -9.99
N ASP A 65 -24.25 23.98 -9.98
CA ASP A 65 -23.54 24.41 -11.17
C ASP A 65 -22.66 23.29 -11.74
N SER A 66 -22.09 23.54 -12.93
CA SER A 66 -21.22 22.58 -13.61
C SER A 66 -19.95 22.29 -12.81
N GLU A 67 -19.40 23.29 -12.13
CA GLU A 67 -18.18 23.16 -11.33
C GLU A 67 -18.37 22.20 -10.16
N TRP A 68 -19.52 22.26 -9.49
CA TRP A 68 -19.88 21.32 -8.42
C TRP A 68 -19.98 19.88 -8.94
N ILE A 69 -20.57 19.68 -10.13
CA ILE A 69 -20.70 18.35 -10.76
C ILE A 69 -19.34 17.79 -11.15
N GLU A 70 -18.47 18.63 -11.73
CA GLU A 70 -17.09 18.26 -12.06
C GLU A 70 -16.34 17.82 -10.81
N LYS A 71 -16.41 18.61 -9.74
CA LYS A 71 -15.73 18.28 -8.49
C LYS A 71 -16.22 16.97 -7.85
N ARG A 72 -17.54 16.74 -7.86
CA ARG A 72 -18.10 15.44 -7.46
C ARG A 72 -17.52 14.29 -8.29
N ASN A 73 -17.47 14.46 -9.60
CA ASN A 73 -16.98 13.41 -10.50
C ASN A 73 -15.51 13.10 -10.27
N GLU A 74 -14.68 14.11 -10.00
CA GLU A 74 -13.28 13.91 -9.63
C GLU A 74 -13.14 13.06 -8.37
N ILE A 75 -13.85 13.42 -7.30
CA ILE A 75 -13.82 12.67 -6.02
C ILE A 75 -14.27 11.22 -6.24
N VAL A 76 -15.35 11.01 -7.00
CA VAL A 76 -15.87 9.68 -7.31
C VAL A 76 -14.87 8.87 -8.16
N GLN A 77 -14.24 9.49 -9.16
CA GLN A 77 -13.23 8.82 -9.98
C GLN A 77 -11.99 8.43 -9.17
N GLN A 78 -11.55 9.28 -8.26
CA GLN A 78 -10.44 8.97 -7.34
C GLN A 78 -10.81 7.79 -6.42
N ALA A 79 -12.03 7.76 -5.90
CA ALA A 79 -12.55 6.63 -5.13
C ALA A 79 -12.56 5.33 -5.93
N GLN A 80 -13.02 5.39 -7.18
CA GLN A 80 -13.05 4.23 -8.07
C GLN A 80 -11.64 3.70 -8.38
N ARG A 81 -10.67 4.58 -8.63
CA ARG A 81 -9.27 4.17 -8.84
C ARG A 81 -8.71 3.50 -7.60
N LEU A 82 -8.90 4.08 -6.41
CA LEU A 82 -8.44 3.49 -5.15
C LEU A 82 -9.00 2.07 -4.93
N VAL A 83 -10.27 1.84 -5.27
CA VAL A 83 -10.94 0.53 -5.12
C VAL A 83 -10.50 -0.46 -6.21
N LEU A 84 -10.34 -0.03 -7.46
CA LEU A 84 -10.02 -0.89 -8.60
C LEU A 84 -8.53 -1.20 -8.74
N ASP A 85 -7.66 -0.27 -8.31
CA ASP A 85 -6.21 -0.48 -8.26
C ASP A 85 -5.78 -1.20 -6.99
N ALA A 86 -6.70 -1.43 -6.04
CA ALA A 86 -6.44 -2.30 -4.90
C ALA A 86 -6.08 -3.71 -5.41
N PRO A 87 -4.96 -4.31 -4.95
CA PRO A 87 -4.46 -5.59 -5.46
C PRO A 87 -5.47 -6.74 -5.39
N ASN A 88 -6.50 -6.62 -4.54
CA ASN A 88 -7.58 -7.59 -4.38
C ASN A 88 -8.68 -7.50 -5.46
N ALA A 89 -8.76 -6.42 -6.26
CA ALA A 89 -9.81 -6.23 -7.26
C ALA A 89 -9.59 -7.04 -8.55
N LYS A 90 -8.36 -7.55 -8.78
CA LYS A 90 -7.99 -8.33 -9.98
C LYS A 90 -8.15 -9.85 -9.84
N GLN A 91 -8.74 -10.35 -8.75
CA GLN A 91 -9.13 -11.77 -8.68
C GLN A 91 -10.62 -11.91 -9.00
N PRO A 92 -11.01 -12.13 -10.27
CA PRO A 92 -12.24 -12.86 -10.53
C PRO A 92 -12.05 -14.30 -10.04
N ALA A 93 -13.03 -14.78 -9.29
CA ALA A 93 -13.16 -16.18 -8.89
C ALA A 93 -13.23 -17.14 -10.09
#